data_AF-A0A645DJB1-F1
#
_entry.id   AF-A0A645DJB1-F1
#
_cell.length_a   1.000
_cell.length_b   1.000
_cell.length_c   1.000
_cell.angle_alpha   90.00
_cell.angle_beta   90.00
_cell.angle_gamma   90.00
#
_symmetry.space_group_name_H-M   'P 1'
#
loop_
_entity.id
_entity.type
_entity.pdbx_description
1 polymer ?
#
loop_
_entity_poly.entity_id
_entity_poly.type
_entity_poly.pdbx_seq_one_letter_code
_entity_poly.pdbx_strand_id
1 'polypeptide(L)'
;MLEKETSIVEEGRKSLNFIEQIVENDLKEGKNDGRIQTRFPPEPNGYLHIGHAKAICLDFGIAERYGGVCNLRFDDTNPVKEDVEYVDSIMEDIKWLGFHWENVYYASDYFGQLWNFAVQLIKRERPMWMSSRPKRSQNRREHPPFRVHIALIATGLSGNRWSCSKK
;
A
#
# COMPACT_ATOMS: atom_id res chain seq x y z
N MET A 1 -4.38 36.47 -52.20
CA MET A 1 -4.04 35.04 -52.01
C MET A 1 -3.24 35.00 -50.73
N LEU A 2 -3.92 34.79 -49.60
CA LEU A 2 -3.32 34.82 -48.27
C LEU A 2 -2.79 33.42 -47.96
N GLU A 3 -1.48 33.28 -47.90
CA GLU A 3 -0.80 32.07 -47.46
C GLU A 3 -1.08 31.89 -45.96
N LYS A 4 -1.83 30.84 -45.61
CA LYS A 4 -2.00 30.42 -44.23
C LYS A 4 -0.75 29.65 -43.82
N GLU A 5 0.05 30.25 -42.96
CA GLU A 5 1.08 29.55 -42.20
C GLU A 5 0.41 28.49 -41.31
N THR A 6 0.59 27.22 -41.68
CA THR A 6 0.30 26.09 -40.79
C THR A 6 1.40 26.02 -39.74
N SER A 7 1.10 26.53 -38.54
CA SER A 7 1.88 26.26 -37.34
C SER A 7 1.74 24.78 -36.97
N ILE A 8 2.75 24.00 -37.35
CA ILE A 8 2.94 22.65 -36.83
C ILE A 8 3.42 22.83 -35.38
N VAL A 9 2.51 22.63 -34.43
CA VAL A 9 2.86 22.57 -33.01
C VAL A 9 3.63 21.27 -32.81
N GLU A 10 4.95 21.37 -32.67
CA GLU A 10 5.75 20.25 -32.17
C GLU A 10 5.32 19.96 -30.73
N GLU A 11 4.45 18.96 -30.57
CA GLU A 11 4.22 18.34 -29.27
C GLU A 11 5.53 17.69 -28.84
N GLY A 12 6.28 18.42 -28.00
CA GLY A 12 7.53 17.97 -27.44
C GLY A 12 7.35 16.59 -26.83
N ARG A 13 8.03 15.60 -27.42
CA ARG A 13 8.04 14.20 -27.01
C ARG A 13 8.62 14.11 -25.59
N LYS A 14 7.78 14.31 -24.57
CA LYS A 14 8.18 14.20 -23.18
C LYS A 14 8.70 12.78 -22.98
N SER A 15 9.95 12.67 -22.56
CA SER A 15 10.53 11.42 -22.08
C SER A 15 9.58 10.82 -21.04
N LEU A 16 9.06 9.63 -21.33
CA LEU A 16 8.23 8.87 -20.40
C LEU A 16 9.01 8.64 -19.11
N ASN A 17 8.32 8.72 -17.96
CA ASN A 17 8.89 8.30 -16.69
C ASN A 17 9.17 6.79 -16.73
N PHE A 18 10.17 6.29 -15.99
CA PHE A 18 10.50 4.87 -15.95
C PHE A 18 9.29 4.00 -15.54
N ILE A 19 8.40 4.51 -14.69
CA ILE A 19 7.16 3.82 -14.30
C ILE A 19 6.20 3.71 -15.49
N GLU A 20 6.07 4.77 -16.27
CA GLU A 20 5.22 4.78 -17.47
C GLU A 20 5.77 3.81 -18.52
N GLN A 21 7.11 3.71 -18.66
CA GLN A 21 7.74 2.72 -19.54
C GLN A 21 7.43 1.28 -19.09
N ILE A 22 7.46 1.00 -17.78
CA ILE A 22 7.09 -0.31 -17.24
C ILE A 22 5.61 -0.61 -17.54
N VAL A 23 4.72 0.35 -17.30
CA VAL A 23 3.28 0.21 -17.58
C VAL A 23 3.04 -0.07 -19.06
N GLU A 24 3.66 0.69 -19.96
CA GLU A 24 3.52 0.45 -21.41
C GLU A 24 4.01 -0.93 -21.83
N ASN A 25 5.12 -1.40 -21.26
CA ASN A 25 5.64 -2.73 -21.57
C ASN A 25 4.72 -3.83 -21.06
N ASP A 26 4.22 -3.72 -19.83
CA ASP A 26 3.27 -4.67 -19.26
C ASP A 26 1.95 -4.72 -20.05
N LEU A 27 1.49 -3.57 -20.56
CA LEU A 27 0.32 -3.47 -21.44
C LEU A 27 0.58 -4.13 -22.81
N LYS A 28 1.77 -3.92 -23.41
CA LYS A 28 2.16 -4.57 -24.67
C LYS A 28 2.29 -6.09 -24.52
N GLU A 29 2.75 -6.57 -23.37
CA GLU A 29 2.83 -7.98 -23.03
C GLU A 29 1.48 -8.60 -22.65
N GLY A 30 0.42 -7.79 -22.52
CA GLY A 30 -0.92 -8.26 -22.16
C GLY A 30 -1.04 -8.76 -20.72
N LYS A 31 -0.16 -8.31 -19.80
CA LYS A 31 -0.25 -8.70 -18.39
C LYS A 31 -1.55 -8.19 -17.77
N ASN A 32 -2.07 -8.95 -16.80
CA ASN A 32 -3.30 -8.61 -16.06
C ASN A 32 -4.52 -8.31 -16.94
N ASP A 33 -4.59 -8.92 -18.13
CA ASP A 33 -5.63 -8.65 -19.14
C ASP A 33 -5.70 -7.16 -19.55
N GLY A 34 -4.57 -6.45 -19.50
CA GLY A 34 -4.48 -5.01 -19.80
C GLY A 34 -5.04 -4.11 -18.69
N ARG A 35 -5.42 -4.66 -17.53
CA ARG A 35 -5.94 -3.87 -16.40
C ARG A 35 -4.82 -3.16 -15.66
N ILE A 36 -4.95 -1.85 -15.50
CA ILE A 36 -4.08 -1.03 -14.64
C ILE A 36 -4.82 -0.71 -13.35
N GLN A 37 -4.17 -1.02 -12.23
CA GLN A 37 -4.70 -0.70 -10.90
C GLN A 37 -3.59 -0.11 -10.02
N THR A 38 -3.75 1.17 -9.68
CA THR A 38 -2.87 1.89 -8.76
C THR A 38 -3.56 2.13 -7.43
N ARG A 39 -2.79 2.60 -6.44
CA ARG A 39 -3.35 2.98 -5.15
C ARG A 39 -2.52 4.11 -4.54
N PHE A 40 -3.20 5.01 -3.84
CA PHE A 40 -2.53 5.97 -2.97
C PHE A 40 -2.78 5.56 -1.51
N PRO A 41 -1.75 5.12 -0.76
CA PRO A 41 -1.93 4.59 0.59
C PRO A 41 -1.44 5.54 1.70
N PRO A 42 -2.14 6.64 2.02
CA PRO A 42 -1.73 7.55 3.09
C PRO A 42 -2.00 6.95 4.48
N GLU A 43 -1.11 7.22 5.44
CA GLU A 43 -1.38 7.00 6.86
C GLU A 43 -2.25 8.15 7.40
N PRO A 44 -3.41 7.90 8.03
CA PRO A 44 -4.30 8.96 8.51
C PRO A 44 -3.86 9.49 9.89
N ASN A 45 -2.59 9.92 9.98
CA ASN A 45 -1.97 10.44 11.21
C ASN A 45 -1.49 11.89 11.08
N GLY A 46 -1.78 12.56 9.96
CA GLY A 46 -1.40 13.92 9.67
C GLY A 46 -1.92 14.44 8.33
N TYR A 47 -1.82 15.76 8.15
CA TYR A 47 -2.23 16.46 6.94
C TYR A 47 -1.29 16.19 5.76
N LEU A 48 -1.84 16.22 4.54
CA LEU A 48 -1.01 16.11 3.36
C LEU A 48 -0.16 17.37 3.18
N HIS A 49 1.07 17.18 2.71
CA HIS A 49 1.94 18.27 2.28
C HIS A 49 2.30 18.10 0.81
N ILE A 50 2.99 19.08 0.23
CA ILE A 50 3.37 19.10 -1.19
C ILE A 50 4.15 17.86 -1.67
N GLY A 51 4.79 17.13 -0.75
CA GLY A 51 5.48 15.87 -1.07
C GLY A 51 4.51 14.78 -1.49
N HIS A 52 3.31 14.73 -0.88
CA HIS A 52 2.26 13.79 -1.25
C HIS A 52 1.65 14.12 -2.60
N ALA A 53 1.60 15.39 -3.00
CA ALA A 53 1.08 15.79 -4.31
C ALA A 53 1.81 15.07 -5.46
N LYS A 54 3.13 14.85 -5.34
CA LYS A 54 3.88 14.09 -6.35
C LYS A 54 3.42 12.64 -6.46
N ALA A 55 3.17 11.98 -5.34
CA ALA A 55 2.70 10.60 -5.32
C ALA A 55 1.27 10.50 -5.85
N ILE A 56 0.39 11.43 -5.44
CA ILE A 56 -1.00 11.53 -5.92
C ILE A 56 -1.02 11.71 -7.44
N CYS A 57 -0.31 12.70 -7.98
CA CYS A 57 -0.28 12.94 -9.42
C CYS A 57 0.29 11.75 -10.21
N LEU A 58 1.17 10.97 -9.61
CA LEU A 58 1.73 9.78 -10.24
C LEU A 58 0.73 8.62 -10.22
N ASP A 59 0.21 8.25 -9.06
CA ASP A 59 -0.66 7.09 -8.89
C ASP A 59 -2.00 7.29 -9.61
N PHE A 60 -2.64 8.45 -9.41
CA PHE A 60 -3.89 8.80 -10.08
C PHE A 60 -3.67 9.14 -11.55
N GLY A 61 -2.59 9.85 -11.88
CA GLY A 61 -2.30 10.23 -13.28
C GLY A 61 -1.97 9.02 -14.17
N ILE A 62 -1.34 7.97 -13.64
CA ILE A 62 -1.14 6.71 -14.36
C ILE A 62 -2.49 6.04 -14.63
N ALA A 63 -3.35 5.93 -13.61
CA ALA A 63 -4.67 5.32 -13.80
C ALA A 63 -5.48 6.09 -14.85
N GLU A 64 -5.55 7.42 -14.76
CA GLU A 64 -6.28 8.25 -15.72
C GLU A 64 -5.73 8.12 -17.15
N ARG A 65 -4.39 8.19 -17.31
CA ARG A 65 -3.75 8.12 -18.64
C ARG A 65 -4.01 6.80 -19.37
N TYR A 66 -3.99 5.69 -18.64
CA TYR A 66 -4.10 4.35 -19.22
C TYR A 66 -5.50 3.73 -19.06
N GLY A 67 -6.50 4.51 -18.65
CA GLY A 67 -7.87 4.02 -18.45
C GLY A 67 -8.00 2.96 -17.36
N GLY A 68 -7.10 3.02 -16.36
CA GLY A 68 -7.09 2.16 -15.19
C GLY A 68 -7.91 2.72 -14.02
N VAL A 69 -7.76 2.06 -12.88
CA VAL A 69 -8.43 2.42 -11.63
C VAL A 69 -7.40 2.78 -10.56
N CYS A 70 -7.64 3.88 -9.84
CA CYS A 70 -6.87 4.22 -8.65
C CYS A 70 -7.75 4.09 -7.40
N ASN A 71 -7.27 3.33 -6.42
CA ASN A 71 -7.94 3.17 -5.13
C ASN A 71 -7.29 4.05 -4.06
N LEU A 72 -8.11 4.66 -3.20
CA LEU A 72 -7.62 5.31 -1.99
C LEU A 72 -7.61 4.28 -0.85
N ARG A 73 -6.46 4.08 -0.20
CA ARG A 73 -6.36 3.12 0.91
C ARG A 73 -5.77 3.78 2.15
N PHE A 74 -6.55 3.93 3.20
CA PHE A 74 -6.01 4.39 4.47
C PHE A 74 -5.21 3.26 5.14
N ASP A 75 -3.95 3.54 5.47
CA ASP A 75 -3.10 2.59 6.21
C ASP A 75 -3.29 2.77 7.73
N ASP A 76 -4.51 2.44 8.18
CA ASP A 76 -5.03 2.63 9.53
C ASP A 76 -4.67 1.46 10.47
N THR A 77 -3.38 1.15 10.58
CA THR A 77 -2.89 0.04 11.40
C THR A 77 -2.50 0.43 12.84
N ASN A 78 -2.59 1.71 13.19
CA ASN A 78 -2.18 2.28 14.46
C ASN A 78 -3.33 2.98 15.19
N PRO A 79 -4.05 2.27 16.09
CA PRO A 79 -5.29 2.74 16.70
C PRO A 79 -5.14 3.97 17.63
N VAL A 80 -3.92 4.43 17.91
CA VAL A 80 -3.64 5.55 18.84
C VAL A 80 -3.51 6.89 18.12
N LYS A 81 -3.21 6.88 16.81
CA LYS A 81 -2.84 8.10 16.06
C LYS A 81 -3.82 8.45 14.93
N GLU A 82 -4.94 7.75 14.87
CA GLU A 82 -5.88 7.84 13.76
C GLU A 82 -7.06 8.70 14.20
N ASP A 83 -7.30 9.77 13.43
CA ASP A 83 -8.44 10.65 13.61
C ASP A 83 -9.24 10.71 12.31
N VAL A 84 -10.57 10.75 12.44
CA VAL A 84 -11.49 10.92 11.32
C VAL A 84 -11.20 12.24 10.60
N GLU A 85 -10.75 13.26 11.35
CA GLU A 85 -10.33 14.55 10.80
C GLU A 85 -9.28 14.42 9.69
N TYR A 86 -8.27 13.55 9.86
CA TYR A 86 -7.22 13.36 8.86
C TYR A 86 -7.73 12.63 7.62
N VAL A 87 -8.62 11.65 7.82
CA VAL A 87 -9.26 10.93 6.71
C VAL A 87 -10.04 11.90 5.83
N ASP A 88 -10.86 12.74 6.44
CA ASP A 88 -11.68 13.72 5.73
C ASP A 88 -10.81 14.76 5.00
N SER A 89 -9.79 15.30 5.67
CA SER A 89 -8.88 16.27 5.06
C SER A 89 -8.10 15.68 3.88
N ILE A 90 -7.61 14.44 3.98
CA ILE A 90 -6.91 13.75 2.89
C ILE A 90 -7.84 13.59 1.67
N MET A 91 -9.11 13.21 1.91
CA MET A 91 -10.10 13.06 0.85
C MET A 91 -10.43 14.40 0.18
N GLU A 92 -10.53 15.47 0.96
CA GLU A 92 -10.76 16.82 0.45
C GLU A 92 -9.58 17.30 -0.41
N ASP A 93 -8.35 17.13 0.07
CA ASP A 93 -7.14 17.53 -0.65
C ASP A 93 -7.00 16.82 -2.01
N ILE A 94 -7.28 15.51 -2.06
CA ILE A 94 -7.21 14.74 -3.31
C ILE A 94 -8.29 15.22 -4.30
N LYS A 95 -9.50 15.49 -3.81
CA LYS A 95 -10.58 16.08 -4.64
C LYS A 95 -10.22 17.49 -5.11
N TRP A 96 -9.59 18.29 -4.25
CA TRP A 96 -9.15 19.65 -4.57
C TRP A 96 -8.07 19.65 -5.66
N LEU A 97 -7.19 18.65 -5.66
CA LEU A 97 -6.22 18.41 -6.74
C LEU A 97 -6.87 17.92 -8.05
N GLY A 98 -8.17 17.65 -8.07
CA GLY A 98 -8.94 17.25 -9.25
C GLY A 98 -8.93 15.75 -9.53
N PHE A 99 -8.46 14.92 -8.59
CA PHE A 99 -8.44 13.48 -8.76
C PHE A 99 -9.66 12.80 -8.12
N HIS A 100 -10.04 11.67 -8.70
CA HIS A 100 -11.11 10.82 -8.20
C HIS A 100 -10.58 9.41 -7.97
N TRP A 101 -10.93 8.82 -6.83
CA TRP A 101 -10.70 7.41 -6.55
C TRP A 101 -11.96 6.60 -6.88
N GLU A 102 -11.77 5.34 -7.22
CA GLU A 102 -12.89 4.42 -7.48
C GLU A 102 -13.46 3.87 -6.16
N ASN A 103 -12.56 3.37 -5.30
CA ASN A 103 -12.94 2.76 -4.03
C ASN A 103 -12.07 3.31 -2.90
N VAL A 104 -12.67 3.36 -1.71
CA VAL A 104 -11.97 3.63 -0.44
C VAL A 104 -11.82 2.32 0.32
N TYR A 105 -10.62 2.04 0.79
CA TYR A 105 -10.32 0.87 1.62
C TYR A 105 -9.60 1.29 2.90
N TYR A 106 -9.79 0.49 3.95
CA TYR A 106 -9.07 0.60 5.20
C TYR A 106 -8.19 -0.64 5.38
N ALA A 107 -6.95 -0.47 5.81
CA ALA A 107 -6.05 -1.58 6.07
C ALA A 107 -6.54 -2.45 7.24
N SER A 108 -7.20 -1.83 8.23
CA SER A 108 -7.78 -2.50 9.39
C SER A 108 -8.85 -3.54 9.04
N ASP A 109 -9.64 -3.32 7.98
CA ASP A 109 -10.63 -4.27 7.48
C ASP A 109 -10.01 -5.61 7.07
N TYR A 110 -8.72 -5.61 6.68
CA TYR A 110 -8.00 -6.80 6.27
C TYR A 110 -7.36 -7.56 7.44
N PHE A 111 -7.45 -7.10 8.70
CA PHE A 111 -6.78 -7.76 9.83
C PHE A 111 -7.17 -9.23 9.99
N GLY A 112 -8.44 -9.58 9.78
CA GLY A 112 -8.86 -10.99 9.82
C GLY A 112 -8.17 -11.85 8.77
N GLN A 113 -8.01 -11.32 7.55
CA GLN A 113 -7.33 -12.02 6.46
C GLN A 113 -5.82 -12.09 6.70
N LEU A 114 -5.20 -11.00 7.16
CA LEU A 114 -3.79 -10.94 7.52
C LEU A 114 -3.45 -11.93 8.64
N TRP A 115 -4.32 -12.05 9.66
CA TRP A 115 -4.20 -13.06 10.70
C TRP A 115 -4.24 -14.47 10.13
N ASN A 116 -5.19 -14.76 9.25
CA ASN A 116 -5.29 -16.08 8.61
C ASN A 116 -4.06 -16.41 7.77
N PHE A 117 -3.51 -15.43 7.05
CA PHE A 117 -2.24 -15.60 6.34
C PHE A 117 -1.08 -15.86 7.30
N ALA A 118 -0.98 -15.13 8.41
CA ALA A 118 0.03 -15.39 9.43
C ALA A 118 -0.07 -16.82 9.99
N VAL A 119 -1.28 -17.29 10.31
CA VAL A 119 -1.52 -18.67 10.75
C VAL A 119 -1.12 -19.69 9.68
N GLN A 120 -1.45 -19.44 8.40
CA GLN A 120 -1.06 -20.32 7.30
C GLN A 120 0.46 -20.36 7.11
N LEU A 121 1.14 -19.21 7.23
CA LEU A 121 2.59 -19.12 7.14
C LEU A 121 3.26 -19.88 8.29
N ILE A 122 2.80 -19.72 9.54
CA ILE A 122 3.29 -20.48 10.70
C ILE A 122 3.05 -21.99 10.55
N LYS A 123 1.98 -22.39 9.85
CA LYS A 123 1.69 -23.81 9.58
C LYS A 123 2.55 -24.39 8.45
N ARG A 124 2.94 -23.57 7.46
CA ARG A 124 3.75 -23.97 6.30
C ARG A 124 5.24 -23.91 6.58
N GLU A 125 5.69 -22.88 7.30
CA GLU A 125 7.06 -22.70 7.77
C GLU A 125 7.14 -23.17 9.21
N ARG A 126 7.95 -24.20 9.50
CA ARG A 126 8.11 -24.77 10.85
C ARG A 126 8.23 -23.67 11.93
N PRO A 127 7.63 -23.87 13.13
CA PRO A 127 7.48 -22.86 14.17
C PRO A 127 8.81 -22.55 14.87
N MET A 128 9.72 -21.84 14.20
CA MET A 128 11.06 -21.55 14.73
C MET A 128 11.17 -20.17 15.40
N TRP A 129 10.13 -19.32 15.35
CA TRP A 129 10.32 -17.89 15.64
C TRP A 129 9.65 -17.33 16.92
N MET A 130 8.96 -18.13 17.74
CA MET A 130 8.27 -17.58 18.91
C MET A 130 8.79 -18.11 20.24
N SER A 131 9.98 -17.64 20.65
CA SER A 131 10.29 -17.38 22.07
C SER A 131 11.64 -16.68 22.20
N SER A 132 11.67 -15.37 22.06
CA SER A 132 12.61 -14.56 22.84
C SER A 132 12.03 -13.17 23.01
N ARG A 133 11.84 -12.77 24.28
CA ARG A 133 11.56 -11.37 24.63
C ARG A 133 12.63 -10.51 23.93
N PRO A 134 12.27 -9.39 23.28
CA PRO A 134 13.28 -8.54 22.68
C PRO A 134 14.11 -7.94 23.81
N LYS A 135 15.34 -8.43 24.01
CA LYS A 135 16.35 -7.66 24.72
C LYS A 135 16.63 -6.46 23.84
N ARG A 136 16.34 -5.28 24.37
CA ARG A 136 16.66 -3.97 23.79
C ARG A 136 18.12 -3.97 23.32
N SER A 137 18.35 -4.05 22.01
CA SER A 137 19.68 -3.89 21.42
C SER A 137 19.64 -2.77 20.39
N GLN A 138 20.41 -1.73 20.70
CA GLN A 138 20.68 -0.58 19.86
C GLN A 138 21.71 -0.99 18.80
N ASN A 139 21.36 -1.01 17.51
CA ASN A 139 22.27 -1.12 16.34
C ASN A 139 23.11 -2.43 16.24
N ARG A 140 23.49 -3.01 15.10
CA ARG A 140 23.25 -2.81 13.65
C ARG A 140 23.69 -4.13 12.97
N ARG A 141 22.97 -4.52 11.90
CA ARG A 141 23.36 -5.37 10.75
C ARG A 141 24.68 -6.16 10.83
N GLU A 142 24.65 -7.46 11.10
CA GLU A 142 25.56 -8.47 10.51
C GLU A 142 24.84 -9.85 10.46
N HIS A 143 24.73 -10.45 9.28
CA HIS A 143 24.34 -11.88 9.13
C HIS A 143 25.59 -12.74 9.34
N PRO A 144 25.53 -13.91 10.02
CA PRO A 144 25.44 -15.19 9.28
C PRO A 144 24.80 -16.35 10.11
N PRO A 145 24.94 -17.64 9.70
CA PRO A 145 23.85 -18.50 9.28
C PRO A 145 23.17 -19.28 10.43
N PHE A 146 21.90 -19.57 10.20
CA PHE A 146 20.99 -20.30 11.07
C PHE A 146 21.57 -21.59 11.64
N ARG A 147 21.89 -21.58 12.94
CA ARG A 147 21.97 -22.80 13.73
C ARG A 147 21.69 -22.47 15.19
N VAL A 148 20.46 -22.69 15.63
CA VAL A 148 20.16 -22.73 17.07
C VAL A 148 19.20 -23.87 17.39
N HIS A 149 19.63 -24.63 18.39
CA HIS A 149 19.08 -25.86 18.91
C HIS A 149 17.97 -25.58 19.96
N ILE A 150 17.20 -26.63 20.30
CA ILE A 150 16.39 -26.82 21.54
C ILE A 150 15.00 -26.13 21.55
N ALA A 151 13.95 -26.57 22.25
CA ALA A 151 13.33 -27.83 22.66
C ALA A 151 12.00 -27.42 23.36
N LEU A 152 10.97 -28.28 23.27
CA LEU A 152 9.68 -28.31 23.99
C LEU A 152 9.02 -26.99 24.42
N ILE A 153 7.76 -26.75 24.03
CA ILE A 153 6.60 -26.73 24.98
C ILE A 153 5.33 -27.19 24.22
N ALA A 154 4.84 -28.36 24.60
CA ALA A 154 3.48 -28.80 24.37
C ALA A 154 2.76 -28.72 25.72
N THR A 155 1.90 -27.72 25.92
CA THR A 155 0.84 -27.67 26.95
C THR A 155 0.06 -26.37 26.76
N GLY A 156 -1.19 -26.45 26.29
CA GLY A 156 -2.05 -25.26 26.16
C GLY A 156 -3.25 -25.41 25.23
N LEU A 157 -3.35 -26.52 24.48
CA LEU A 157 -4.59 -26.91 23.80
C LEU A 157 -5.55 -27.56 24.82
N SER A 158 -6.22 -26.75 25.64
CA SER A 158 -7.46 -27.14 26.30
C SER A 158 -8.37 -25.91 26.39
N GLY A 159 -9.48 -25.97 25.67
CA GLY A 159 -10.35 -24.85 25.40
C GLY A 159 -10.86 -24.13 26.64
N ASN A 160 -10.95 -22.81 26.54
CA ASN A 160 -11.96 -22.04 27.24
C ASN A 160 -12.37 -20.82 26.40
N ARG A 161 -13.68 -20.65 26.33
CA ARG A 161 -14.47 -19.71 25.54
C ARG A 161 -14.18 -18.27 26.02
N TRP A 162 -13.66 -17.41 25.15
CA TRP A 162 -13.53 -15.97 25.43
C TRP A 162 -14.90 -15.30 25.34
N SER A 163 -15.46 -14.86 26.46
CA SER A 163 -16.59 -13.91 26.47
C SER A 163 -16.05 -12.49 26.60
N CYS A 164 -16.33 -11.64 25.61
CA CYS A 164 -16.02 -10.23 25.65
C CYS A 164 -17.11 -9.50 26.47
N SER A 165 -16.76 -9.00 27.66
CA SER A 165 -17.63 -8.09 28.41
C SER A 165 -17.33 -6.66 27.99
N LYS A 166 -18.33 -5.98 27.42
CA LYS A 166 -18.33 -4.54 27.19
C LYS A 166 -18.18 -3.81 28.54
N LYS A 167 -17.28 -2.84 28.58
CA LYS A 167 -17.41 -1.59 29.34
C LYS A 167 -16.93 -0.46 28.44
#